data_AF-A0A968WT09-F1
#
_entry.id   AF-A0A968WT09-F1
#
_cell.length_a   1.000
_cell.length_b   1.000
_cell.length_c   1.000
_cell.angle_alpha   90.00
_cell.angle_beta   90.00
_cell.angle_gamma   90.00
#
_symmetry.space_group_name_H-M   'P 1'
#
loop_
_entity.id
_entity.type
_entity.pdbx_description
1 polymer ?
#
loop_
_entity_poly.entity_id
_entity_poly.type
_entity_poly.pdbx_seq_one_letter_code
_entity_poly.pdbx_strand_id
1 'polypeptide(L)'
;MDWDLAMNRNRDALLRIVASLFAMLGLSEGAAIDRIPRGLHTAILRILRPAEAAVRRLIVAAARGMVREARGSAFRPQGRFSGKGKGGGKRPAFRLEDIRPPLLPPEPRPKHPLKSFSPADLTPAALRALQRKSRDLIAQSKPAPIKDGKVNAASLAGRLGAIKGALDDLSGQAKRFLRWKARRERLSKERLIYTNPIRPGPPPYVHNKPRHEVEEVLRDCHWLAWEARKLDSS
;
A
#
# COMPACT_ATOMS: atom_id res chain seq x y z
N MET A 1 -8.86 -15.39 -25.02
CA MET A 1 -7.82 -14.37 -24.74
C MET A 1 -6.56 -15.10 -24.34
N ASP A 2 -5.43 -14.70 -24.92
CA ASP A 2 -4.11 -15.17 -24.47
C ASP A 2 -3.73 -14.44 -23.16
N TRP A 3 -3.86 -15.16 -22.05
CA TRP A 3 -3.61 -14.64 -20.71
C TRP A 3 -2.12 -14.41 -20.44
N ASP A 4 -1.27 -15.31 -20.92
CA ASP A 4 0.16 -15.24 -20.68
C ASP A 4 0.76 -14.05 -21.43
N LEU A 5 0.35 -13.84 -22.67
CA LEU A 5 0.72 -12.65 -23.44
C LEU A 5 0.25 -11.36 -22.75
N ALA A 6 -1.01 -11.31 -22.30
CA ALA A 6 -1.56 -10.14 -21.61
C ALA A 6 -0.82 -9.85 -20.29
N MET A 7 -0.48 -10.89 -19.53
CA MET A 7 0.27 -10.76 -18.28
C MET A 7 1.70 -10.29 -18.53
N ASN A 8 2.40 -10.88 -19.51
CA ASN A 8 3.77 -10.52 -19.84
C ASN A 8 3.87 -9.08 -20.35
N ARG A 9 2.96 -8.66 -21.24
CA ARG A 9 2.89 -7.28 -21.73
C ARG A 9 2.74 -6.27 -20.58
N ASN A 10 1.85 -6.55 -19.62
CA ASN A 10 1.64 -5.69 -18.46
C ASN A 10 2.83 -5.71 -17.50
N ARG A 11 3.45 -6.88 -17.29
CA ARG A 11 4.67 -7.04 -16.48
C ARG A 11 5.81 -6.19 -17.04
N ASP A 12 6.04 -6.25 -18.35
CA ASP A 12 7.13 -5.52 -19.00
C ASP A 12 6.89 -4.01 -18.99
N ALA A 13 5.65 -3.57 -19.19
CA ALA A 13 5.28 -2.16 -19.02
C ALA A 13 5.55 -1.65 -17.59
N LEU A 14 5.19 -2.45 -16.57
CA LEU A 14 5.47 -2.10 -15.17
C LEU A 14 6.97 -2.05 -14.88
N LEU A 15 7.77 -2.97 -15.44
CA LEU A 15 9.23 -2.94 -15.30
C LEU A 15 9.85 -1.68 -15.92
N ARG A 16 9.38 -1.27 -17.12
CA ARG A 16 9.81 -0.01 -17.76
C ARG A 16 9.47 1.22 -16.90
N ILE A 17 8.26 1.27 -16.34
CA ILE A 17 7.84 2.35 -15.44
C ILE A 17 8.73 2.38 -14.18
N VAL A 18 8.96 1.22 -13.55
CA VAL A 18 9.78 1.11 -12.35
C VAL A 18 11.23 1.52 -12.61
N ALA A 19 11.81 1.10 -13.74
CA ALA A 19 13.15 1.53 -14.16
C ALA A 19 13.24 3.05 -14.33
N SER A 20 12.22 3.67 -14.93
CA SER A 20 12.13 5.12 -15.07
C SER A 20 12.07 5.83 -13.71
N LEU A 21 11.32 5.29 -12.75
CA LEU A 21 11.26 5.83 -11.38
C LEU A 21 12.57 5.66 -10.61
N PHE A 22 13.31 4.57 -10.84
CA PHE A 22 14.67 4.42 -10.30
C PHE A 22 15.64 5.46 -10.86
N ALA A 23 15.57 5.72 -12.17
CA ALA A 23 16.37 6.76 -12.82
C ALA A 23 16.03 8.17 -12.27
N MET A 24 14.73 8.49 -12.13
CA MET A 24 14.30 9.75 -11.50
C MET A 24 14.77 9.91 -10.05
N LEU A 25 15.01 8.81 -9.34
CA LEU A 25 15.51 8.81 -7.97
C LEU A 25 17.04 8.92 -7.88
N GLY A 26 17.75 8.87 -9.02
CA GLY A 26 19.20 8.88 -9.09
C GLY A 26 19.84 7.56 -8.62
N LEU A 27 19.09 6.46 -8.62
CA LEU A 27 19.57 5.15 -8.15
C LEU A 27 20.25 4.31 -9.25
N SER A 28 20.46 4.86 -10.44
CA SER A 28 21.07 4.13 -11.57
C SER A 28 22.59 3.96 -11.45
N GLU A 29 23.28 4.80 -10.68
CA GLU A 29 24.75 4.76 -10.57
C GLU A 29 25.22 5.18 -9.16
N GLY A 30 25.67 4.22 -8.36
CA GLY A 30 26.64 4.40 -7.26
C GLY A 30 26.28 5.26 -6.03
N ALA A 31 25.30 6.15 -6.08
CA ALA A 31 24.99 7.08 -4.99
C ALA A 31 23.48 7.11 -4.72
N ALA A 32 23.05 6.50 -3.62
CA ALA A 32 21.69 6.66 -3.14
C ALA A 32 21.50 8.10 -2.62
N ILE A 33 20.65 8.88 -3.29
CA ILE A 33 20.28 10.21 -2.77
C ILE A 33 19.41 10.00 -1.53
N ASP A 34 19.98 10.16 -0.35
CA ASP A 34 19.26 9.94 0.92
C ASP A 34 18.10 10.92 1.12
N ARG A 35 18.19 12.15 0.59
CA ARG A 35 17.18 13.20 0.76
C ARG A 35 16.84 13.90 -0.56
N ILE A 36 15.59 13.83 -0.99
CA ILE A 36 15.07 14.43 -2.23
C ILE A 36 14.10 15.59 -1.97
N PRO A 37 13.94 16.54 -2.90
CA PRO A 37 12.93 17.59 -2.77
C PRO A 37 11.49 17.02 -2.66
N ARG A 38 10.64 17.66 -1.86
CA ARG A 38 9.23 17.27 -1.68
C ARG A 38 8.43 17.19 -2.99
N GLY A 39 8.69 18.11 -3.93
CA GLY A 39 8.05 18.13 -5.23
C GLY A 39 8.30 16.83 -5.99
N LEU A 40 9.57 16.44 -6.12
CA LEU A 40 9.99 15.19 -6.76
C LEU A 40 9.43 13.97 -6.03
N HIS A 41 9.51 13.93 -4.69
CA HIS A 41 8.94 12.84 -3.91
C HIS A 41 7.43 12.67 -4.18
N THR A 42 6.69 13.78 -4.27
CA THR A 42 5.24 13.75 -4.54
C THR A 42 4.95 13.32 -5.98
N ALA A 43 5.75 13.78 -6.94
CA ALA A 43 5.64 13.38 -8.34
C ALA A 43 5.87 11.86 -8.51
N ILE A 44 6.93 11.31 -7.92
CA ILE A 44 7.20 9.87 -7.94
C ILE A 44 6.04 9.11 -7.30
N LEU A 45 5.50 9.58 -6.16
CA LEU A 45 4.37 8.93 -5.51
C LEU A 45 3.09 8.89 -6.36
N ARG A 46 2.87 9.87 -7.24
CA ARG A 46 1.70 9.90 -8.14
C ARG A 46 1.74 8.76 -9.15
N ILE A 47 2.92 8.32 -9.57
CA ILE A 47 3.11 7.19 -10.50
C ILE A 47 3.24 5.86 -9.72
N LEU A 48 3.97 5.88 -8.61
CA LEU A 48 4.24 4.70 -7.79
C LEU A 48 2.97 4.07 -7.21
N ARG A 49 2.00 4.88 -6.74
CA ARG A 49 0.76 4.36 -6.14
C ARG A 49 -0.12 3.59 -7.15
N PRO A 50 -0.37 4.11 -8.36
CA PRO A 50 -0.97 3.32 -9.45
C PRO A 50 -0.17 2.07 -9.80
N ALA A 51 1.16 2.16 -9.90
CA ALA A 51 2.01 1.01 -10.23
C ALA A 51 1.86 -0.11 -9.19
N GLU A 52 1.90 0.22 -7.89
CA GLU A 52 1.65 -0.77 -6.82
C GLU A 52 0.24 -1.36 -6.93
N ALA A 53 -0.77 -0.55 -7.26
CA ALA A 53 -2.13 -1.04 -7.45
C ALA A 53 -2.21 -2.03 -8.63
N ALA A 54 -1.47 -1.78 -9.71
CA ALA A 54 -1.42 -2.63 -10.89
C ALA A 54 -0.73 -3.96 -10.57
N VAL A 55 0.42 -3.92 -9.88
CA VAL A 55 1.16 -5.13 -9.46
C VAL A 55 0.30 -6.02 -8.57
N ARG A 56 -0.46 -5.47 -7.60
CA ARG A 56 -1.41 -6.26 -6.79
C ARG A 56 -2.42 -7.01 -7.64
N ARG A 57 -2.95 -6.35 -8.66
CA ARG A 57 -3.94 -6.92 -9.59
C ARG A 57 -3.32 -7.98 -10.48
N LEU A 58 -2.11 -7.73 -10.99
CA LEU A 58 -1.36 -8.71 -11.78
C LEU A 58 -1.03 -9.97 -10.97
N ILE A 59 -0.70 -9.84 -9.68
CA ILE A 59 -0.51 -11.01 -8.78
C ILE A 59 -1.80 -11.81 -8.61
N VAL A 60 -2.96 -11.15 -8.51
CA VAL A 60 -4.26 -11.83 -8.44
C VAL A 60 -4.56 -12.56 -9.75
N ALA A 61 -4.32 -11.91 -10.89
CA ALA A 61 -4.46 -12.55 -12.20
C ALA A 61 -3.51 -13.75 -12.36
N ALA A 62 -2.27 -13.64 -11.90
CA ALA A 62 -1.29 -14.71 -11.94
C ALA A 62 -1.65 -15.91 -11.04
N ALA A 63 -2.47 -15.71 -10.02
CA ALA A 63 -2.95 -16.80 -9.17
C ALA A 63 -4.14 -17.57 -9.77
N ARG A 64 -4.69 -17.11 -10.91
CA ARG A 64 -5.76 -17.78 -11.63
C ARG A 64 -5.36 -19.21 -11.97
N GLY A 65 -6.24 -20.17 -11.69
CA GLY A 65 -6.02 -21.59 -12.01
C GLY A 65 -4.93 -22.28 -11.19
N MET A 66 -4.29 -21.58 -10.24
CA MET A 66 -3.32 -22.20 -9.33
C MET A 66 -4.05 -22.91 -8.19
N VAL A 67 -3.92 -24.24 -8.13
CA VAL A 67 -4.41 -25.02 -6.99
C VAL A 67 -3.42 -24.91 -5.85
N ARG A 68 -3.91 -24.56 -4.65
CA ARG A 68 -3.09 -24.61 -3.45
C ARG A 68 -2.89 -26.07 -3.05
N GLU A 69 -1.68 -26.59 -3.23
CA GLU A 69 -1.26 -27.81 -2.53
C GLU A 69 -1.48 -27.62 -1.03
N ALA A 70 -2.34 -28.45 -0.45
CA ALA A 70 -2.60 -28.45 0.97
C ALA A 70 -1.34 -28.92 1.69
N ARG A 71 -0.44 -27.99 2.04
CA ARG A 71 0.58 -28.30 3.03
C ARG A 71 -0.16 -28.58 4.33
N GLY A 72 -0.12 -29.84 4.76
CA GLY A 72 -0.54 -30.25 6.08
C GLY A 72 0.08 -29.30 7.09
N SER A 73 -0.66 -28.98 8.16
CA SER A 73 -0.19 -28.15 9.25
C SER A 73 1.15 -28.71 9.72
N ALA A 74 2.27 -28.12 9.26
CA ALA A 74 3.58 -28.50 9.75
C ALA A 74 3.53 -28.30 11.26
N PHE A 75 3.68 -29.42 11.99
CA PHE A 75 3.77 -29.45 13.44
C PHE A 75 4.65 -28.29 13.88
N ARG A 76 4.05 -27.29 14.51
CA ARG A 76 4.81 -26.25 15.19
C ARG A 76 5.16 -26.87 16.53
N PRO A 77 6.43 -27.23 16.80
CA PRO A 77 6.80 -27.64 18.14
C PRO A 77 6.33 -26.55 19.09
N GLN A 78 5.60 -26.92 20.14
CA GLN A 78 5.18 -26.03 21.21
C GLN A 78 6.43 -25.60 21.98
N GLY A 79 7.16 -24.65 21.40
CA GLY A 79 8.35 -24.05 21.95
C GLY A 79 8.36 -22.60 21.56
N ARG A 80 8.50 -21.71 22.54
CA ARG A 80 8.59 -20.26 22.36
C ARG A 80 9.76 -19.92 21.43
N PHE A 81 9.50 -19.83 20.13
CA PHE A 81 10.38 -19.08 19.23
C PHE A 81 10.09 -17.59 19.39
N SER A 82 10.48 -17.02 20.53
CA SER A 82 10.82 -15.60 20.62
C SER A 82 12.23 -15.40 20.05
N GLY A 83 12.44 -15.85 18.81
CA GLY A 83 13.66 -15.58 18.07
C GLY A 83 13.51 -14.21 17.41
N LYS A 84 13.79 -13.14 18.15
CA LYS A 84 14.06 -11.83 17.54
C LYS A 84 15.41 -12.00 16.82
N GLY A 85 15.36 -12.57 15.61
CA GLY A 85 16.54 -12.78 14.78
C GLY A 85 17.29 -11.47 14.63
N LYS A 86 18.43 -11.37 15.30
CA LYS A 86 19.45 -10.36 15.02
C LYS A 86 20.09 -10.77 13.70
N GLY A 87 19.92 -9.96 12.66
CA GLY A 87 20.59 -10.17 11.37
C GLY A 87 19.59 -10.45 10.24
N GLY A 88 19.43 -9.48 9.36
CA GLY A 88 18.52 -9.52 8.23
C GLY A 88 17.66 -8.27 8.23
N GLY A 89 18.19 -7.19 7.65
CA GLY A 89 17.36 -6.01 7.35
C GLY A 89 16.05 -6.50 6.73
N LYS A 90 14.91 -6.03 7.25
CA LYS A 90 13.59 -6.46 6.77
C LYS A 90 13.56 -6.25 5.26
N ARG A 91 13.72 -7.31 4.47
CA ARG A 91 13.58 -7.25 3.02
C ARG A 91 12.19 -6.66 2.77
N PRO A 92 12.08 -5.52 2.07
CA PRO A 92 10.79 -4.87 1.89
C PRO A 92 9.92 -5.81 1.06
N ALA A 93 8.95 -6.45 1.71
CA ALA A 93 8.02 -7.35 1.04
C ALA A 93 6.86 -6.55 0.46
N PHE A 94 6.49 -6.87 -0.77
CA PHE A 94 5.37 -6.22 -1.43
C PHE A 94 4.05 -6.48 -0.70
N ARG A 95 3.27 -5.40 -0.50
CA ARG A 95 1.97 -5.46 0.17
C ARG A 95 0.89 -5.91 -0.83
N LEU A 96 0.30 -7.08 -0.58
CA LEU A 96 -0.74 -7.67 -1.43
C LEU A 96 -2.08 -6.93 -1.35
N GLU A 97 -2.34 -6.20 -0.27
CA GLU A 97 -3.62 -5.56 0.00
C GLU A 97 -3.64 -4.07 -0.42
N ASP A 98 -4.74 -3.65 -1.05
CA ASP A 98 -5.08 -2.23 -1.19
C ASP A 98 -5.32 -1.63 0.20
N ILE A 99 -4.71 -0.46 0.47
CA ILE A 99 -4.95 0.28 1.71
C ILE A 99 -6.41 0.72 1.73
N ARG A 100 -7.18 0.20 2.70
CA ARG A 100 -8.61 0.49 2.88
C ARG A 100 -8.93 0.73 4.36
N PRO A 101 -9.93 1.58 4.67
CA PRO A 101 -10.46 1.67 6.03
C PRO A 101 -11.09 0.32 6.42
N PRO A 102 -11.04 -0.06 7.70
CA PRO A 102 -11.69 -1.27 8.19
C PRO A 102 -13.20 -1.23 7.90
N LEU A 103 -13.83 -2.41 7.74
CA LEU A 103 -15.27 -2.52 7.46
C LEU A 103 -16.12 -1.96 8.61
N LEU A 104 -15.72 -2.25 9.84
CA LEU A 104 -16.27 -1.61 11.03
C LEU A 104 -15.35 -0.48 11.47
N PRO A 105 -15.90 0.68 11.88
CA PRO A 105 -15.11 1.68 12.55
C PRO A 105 -14.42 1.02 13.76
N PRO A 106 -13.14 1.33 14.03
CA PRO A 106 -12.51 0.87 15.25
C PRO A 106 -13.34 1.37 16.43
N GLU A 107 -13.44 0.55 17.48
CA GLU A 107 -14.09 0.99 18.71
C GLU A 107 -13.52 2.36 19.11
N PRO A 108 -14.38 3.32 19.46
CA PRO A 108 -13.93 4.64 19.83
C PRO A 108 -12.97 4.48 21.01
N ARG A 109 -11.69 4.78 20.76
CA ARG A 109 -10.74 4.88 21.87
C ARG A 109 -11.31 5.89 22.85
N PRO A 110 -11.23 5.66 24.17
CA PRO A 110 -11.69 6.61 25.15
C PRO A 110 -11.11 7.98 24.78
N LYS A 111 -12.00 8.93 24.48
CA LYS A 111 -11.58 10.28 24.10
C LYS A 111 -10.75 10.79 25.29
N HIS A 112 -9.57 11.35 25.03
CA HIS A 112 -8.92 12.17 26.05
C HIS A 112 -9.95 13.19 26.55
N PRO A 113 -9.99 13.50 27.86
CA PRO A 113 -11.04 14.31 28.49
C PRO A 113 -11.22 15.72 27.88
N LEU A 114 -10.31 16.13 27.00
CA LEU A 114 -10.32 17.40 26.29
C LEU A 114 -11.09 17.40 24.96
N LYS A 115 -11.77 16.30 24.58
CA LYS A 115 -12.42 16.15 23.26
C LYS A 115 -13.95 16.07 23.26
N SER A 116 -14.60 16.38 24.38
CA SER A 116 -16.04 16.60 24.46
C SER A 116 -16.32 18.11 24.47
N PHE A 117 -16.11 18.77 23.34
CA PHE A 117 -16.64 20.13 23.13
C PHE A 117 -18.04 19.97 22.53
N SER A 118 -19.08 20.40 23.25
CA SER A 118 -20.42 20.55 22.68
C SER A 118 -20.56 21.95 22.06
N PRO A 119 -21.24 22.12 20.92
CA PRO A 119 -21.55 23.43 20.38
C PRO A 119 -22.33 24.33 21.36
N ALA A 120 -23.03 23.73 22.34
CA ALA A 120 -23.73 24.44 23.40
C ALA A 120 -22.79 25.12 24.43
N ASP A 121 -21.52 24.71 24.49
CA ASP A 121 -20.51 25.24 25.42
C ASP A 121 -19.80 26.50 24.86
N LEU A 122 -20.10 26.88 23.61
CA LEU A 122 -19.52 28.04 22.91
C LEU A 122 -20.22 29.34 23.30
N THR A 123 -20.16 29.69 24.59
CA THR A 123 -20.51 31.05 25.00
C THR A 123 -19.51 32.05 24.39
N PRO A 124 -19.90 33.31 24.16
CA PRO A 124 -18.99 34.35 23.67
C PRO A 124 -17.74 34.51 24.55
N ALA A 125 -17.85 34.24 25.86
CA ALA A 125 -16.72 34.26 26.79
C ALA A 125 -15.78 33.06 26.59
N ALA A 126 -16.31 31.86 26.41
CA ALA A 126 -15.52 30.66 26.11
C ALA A 126 -14.74 30.78 24.79
N LEU A 127 -15.37 31.37 23.77
CA LEU A 127 -14.72 31.69 22.49
C LEU A 127 -13.54 32.64 22.66
N ARG A 128 -13.70 33.72 23.43
CA ARG A 128 -12.61 34.67 23.72
C ARG A 128 -11.47 34.01 24.50
N ALA A 129 -11.80 33.15 25.47
CA ALA A 129 -10.81 32.41 26.24
C ALA A 129 -10.00 31.43 25.36
N LEU A 130 -10.67 30.73 24.43
CA LEU A 130 -10.01 29.86 23.45
C LEU A 130 -9.14 30.65 22.48
N GLN A 131 -9.60 31.81 22.00
CA GLN A 131 -8.81 32.69 21.14
C GLN A 131 -7.55 33.19 21.83
N ARG A 132 -7.66 33.66 23.09
CA ARG A 132 -6.51 34.05 23.92
C ARG A 132 -5.54 32.89 24.11
N LYS A 133 -6.04 31.73 24.55
CA LYS A 133 -5.22 30.52 24.73
C LYS A 133 -4.53 30.10 23.45
N SER A 134 -5.19 30.19 22.29
CA SER A 134 -4.58 29.90 21.00
C SER A 134 -3.48 30.89 20.63
N ARG A 135 -3.67 32.19 20.88
CA ARG A 135 -2.62 33.22 20.69
C ARG A 135 -1.42 32.98 21.60
N ASP A 136 -1.66 32.67 22.86
CA ASP A 136 -0.59 32.40 23.84
C ASP A 136 0.21 31.15 23.44
N LEU A 137 -0.47 30.09 22.99
CA LEU A 137 0.17 28.87 22.48
C LEU A 137 0.96 29.12 21.19
N ILE A 138 0.47 29.99 20.29
CA ILE A 138 1.18 30.39 19.08
C ILE A 138 2.42 31.22 19.45
N ALA A 139 2.28 32.18 20.37
CA ALA A 139 3.38 33.04 20.85
C ALA A 139 4.46 32.24 21.60
N GLN A 140 4.06 31.19 22.32
CA GLN A 140 4.98 30.27 23.02
C GLN A 140 5.57 29.19 22.09
N SER A 141 5.00 28.99 20.90
CA SER A 141 5.54 28.02 19.95
C SER A 141 6.83 28.57 19.34
N LYS A 142 7.96 27.89 19.56
CA LYS A 142 9.19 28.18 18.83
C LYS A 142 8.90 28.14 17.32
N PRO A 143 9.37 29.11 16.51
CA PRO A 143 9.23 29.03 15.07
C PRO A 143 9.80 27.69 14.61
N ALA A 144 8.96 26.91 13.92
CA ALA A 144 9.38 25.60 13.47
C ALA A 144 10.64 25.77 12.61
N PRO A 145 11.68 24.93 12.82
CA PRO A 145 12.88 25.01 11.98
C PRO A 145 12.45 24.95 10.52
N ILE A 146 12.99 25.87 9.70
CA ILE A 146 12.77 25.91 8.25
C ILE A 146 13.19 24.54 7.74
N LYS A 147 12.21 23.67 7.48
CA LYS A 147 12.50 22.34 6.94
C LYS A 147 13.13 22.58 5.58
N ASP A 148 14.32 22.04 5.33
CA ASP A 148 15.13 22.14 4.08
C ASP A 148 14.38 21.81 2.76
N GLY A 149 13.07 21.55 2.80
CA GLY A 149 12.27 21.13 1.65
C GLY A 149 12.55 19.70 1.21
N LYS A 150 13.53 19.02 1.83
CA LYS A 150 13.98 17.67 1.48
C LYS A 150 13.40 16.59 2.39
N VAL A 151 13.00 15.46 1.81
CA VAL A 151 12.41 14.28 2.46
C VAL A 151 13.31 13.07 2.22
N ASN A 152 13.38 12.18 3.21
CA ASN A 152 14.16 10.94 3.09
C ASN A 152 13.58 10.04 1.97
N ALA A 153 14.45 9.58 1.07
CA ALA A 153 14.09 8.74 -0.08
C ALA A 153 14.16 7.23 0.19
N ALA A 154 14.75 6.77 1.29
CA ALA A 154 14.98 5.35 1.57
C ALA A 154 13.70 4.50 1.56
N SER A 155 12.59 5.06 2.07
CA SER A 155 11.28 4.41 2.02
C SER A 155 10.76 4.24 0.59
N LEU A 156 11.05 5.22 -0.28
CA LEU A 156 10.67 5.20 -1.69
C LEU A 156 11.47 4.15 -2.47
N ALA A 157 12.79 4.15 -2.25
CA ALA A 157 13.72 3.16 -2.82
C ALA A 157 13.33 1.73 -2.41
N GLY A 158 13.03 1.51 -1.12
CA GLY A 158 12.59 0.22 -0.61
C GLY A 158 11.27 -0.25 -1.24
N ARG A 159 10.33 0.66 -1.50
CA ARG A 159 9.07 0.33 -2.18
C ARG A 159 9.28 -0.01 -3.65
N LEU A 160 10.11 0.74 -4.36
CA LEU A 160 10.48 0.43 -5.75
C LEU A 160 11.17 -0.94 -5.84
N GLY A 161 12.10 -1.22 -4.92
CA GLY A 161 12.75 -2.53 -4.83
C GLY A 161 11.76 -3.67 -4.54
N ALA A 162 10.77 -3.44 -3.67
CA ALA A 162 9.71 -4.41 -3.40
C ALA A 162 8.83 -4.70 -4.62
N ILE A 163 8.53 -3.67 -5.43
CA ILE A 163 7.77 -3.84 -6.67
C ILE A 163 8.59 -4.63 -7.68
N LYS A 164 9.85 -4.23 -7.90
CA LYS A 164 10.74 -4.94 -8.82
C LYS A 164 10.86 -6.41 -8.45
N GLY A 165 11.15 -6.71 -7.19
CA GLY A 165 11.23 -8.09 -6.70
C GLY A 165 9.92 -8.87 -6.83
N ALA A 166 8.77 -8.21 -6.71
CA ALA A 166 7.47 -8.85 -6.92
C ALA A 166 7.18 -9.14 -8.40
N LEU A 167 7.63 -8.28 -9.32
CA LEU A 167 7.53 -8.52 -10.77
C LEU A 167 8.53 -9.59 -11.23
N ASP A 168 9.73 -9.63 -10.63
CA ASP A 168 10.75 -10.65 -10.90
C ASP A 168 10.28 -12.05 -10.47
N ASP A 169 9.55 -12.17 -9.35
CA ASP A 169 9.00 -13.44 -8.84
C ASP A 169 7.45 -13.44 -8.79
N LEU A 170 6.80 -13.36 -9.96
CA LEU A 170 5.34 -13.26 -10.02
C LEU A 170 4.65 -14.55 -9.52
N SER A 171 5.19 -15.72 -9.86
CA SER A 171 4.62 -17.02 -9.45
C SER A 171 4.76 -17.26 -7.93
N GLY A 172 5.89 -16.87 -7.32
CA GLY A 172 6.08 -16.92 -5.88
C GLY A 172 5.13 -15.96 -5.14
N GLN A 173 4.89 -14.77 -5.69
CA GLN A 173 3.87 -13.86 -5.15
C GLN A 173 2.45 -14.41 -5.31
N ALA A 174 2.12 -15.07 -6.42
CA ALA A 174 0.82 -15.71 -6.63
C ALA A 174 0.56 -16.82 -5.59
N LYS A 175 1.55 -17.70 -5.34
CA LYS A 175 1.49 -18.70 -4.26
C LYS A 175 1.33 -18.06 -2.88
N ARG A 176 2.02 -16.94 -2.63
CA ARG A 176 1.88 -16.17 -1.38
C ARG A 176 0.48 -15.58 -1.24
N PHE A 177 -0.10 -15.10 -2.34
CA PHE A 177 -1.47 -14.60 -2.38
C PHE A 177 -2.49 -15.71 -2.07
N LEU A 178 -2.35 -16.92 -2.62
CA LEU A 178 -3.24 -18.04 -2.27
C LEU A 178 -3.18 -18.41 -0.79
N ARG A 179 -1.97 -18.42 -0.19
CA ARG A 179 -1.82 -18.62 1.27
C ARG A 179 -2.51 -17.52 2.08
N TRP A 180 -2.38 -16.28 1.63
CA TRP A 180 -3.04 -15.13 2.24
C TRP A 180 -4.57 -15.23 2.12
N LYS A 181 -5.10 -15.56 0.93
CA LYS A 181 -6.53 -15.70 0.63
C LYS A 181 -7.18 -16.72 1.56
N ALA A 182 -6.59 -17.91 1.66
CA ALA A 182 -7.10 -18.97 2.54
C ALA A 182 -7.05 -18.61 4.03
N ARG A 183 -6.01 -17.88 4.47
CA ARG A 183 -5.97 -17.37 5.85
C ARG A 183 -7.12 -16.38 6.10
N ARG A 184 -7.44 -15.53 5.13
CA ARG A 184 -8.51 -14.54 5.23
C ARG A 184 -9.88 -15.19 5.19
N GLU A 185 -10.10 -16.19 4.36
CA GLU A 185 -11.34 -16.98 4.32
C GLU A 185 -11.62 -17.68 5.66
N ARG A 186 -10.59 -18.21 6.32
CA ARG A 186 -10.74 -18.75 7.68
C ARG A 186 -11.13 -17.66 8.67
N LEU A 187 -10.42 -16.52 8.66
CA LEU A 187 -10.68 -15.42 9.57
C LEU A 187 -12.04 -14.74 9.31
N SER A 188 -12.53 -14.74 8.07
CA SER A 188 -13.81 -14.11 7.73
C SER A 188 -15.01 -14.88 8.27
N LYS A 189 -14.84 -16.16 8.61
CA LYS A 189 -15.87 -16.94 9.33
C LYS A 189 -16.05 -16.44 10.77
N GLU A 190 -14.98 -15.90 11.37
CA GLU A 190 -14.97 -15.43 12.76
C GLU A 190 -15.13 -13.90 12.88
N ARG A 191 -14.75 -13.13 11.85
CA ARG A 191 -14.69 -11.66 11.91
C ARG A 191 -15.13 -11.04 10.59
N LEU A 192 -15.79 -9.89 10.66
CA LEU A 192 -16.11 -9.10 9.48
C LEU A 192 -14.87 -8.38 8.93
N ILE A 193 -14.20 -8.99 7.95
CA ILE A 193 -12.98 -8.49 7.31
C ILE A 193 -13.07 -8.59 5.78
N TYR A 194 -12.24 -7.80 5.07
CA TYR A 194 -12.10 -7.96 3.62
C TYR A 194 -11.39 -9.27 3.28
N THR A 195 -12.08 -10.17 2.60
CA THR A 195 -11.54 -11.42 2.05
C THR A 195 -10.71 -11.17 0.80
N ASN A 196 -11.15 -10.25 -0.06
CA ASN A 196 -10.46 -9.89 -1.29
C ASN A 196 -9.35 -8.86 -1.04
N PRO A 197 -8.17 -8.98 -1.68
CA PRO A 197 -7.07 -8.02 -1.50
C PRO A 197 -7.32 -6.70 -2.24
N ILE A 198 -8.07 -6.76 -3.34
CA ILE A 198 -8.42 -5.64 -4.21
C ILE A 198 -9.70 -4.96 -3.70
N ARG A 199 -9.76 -3.63 -3.83
CA ARG A 199 -10.97 -2.84 -3.54
C ARG A 199 -12.12 -3.21 -4.51
N PRO A 200 -13.38 -3.37 -4.05
CA PRO A 200 -14.52 -3.49 -4.95
C PRO A 200 -14.73 -2.20 -5.76
N GLY A 201 -15.23 -2.35 -6.98
CA GLY A 201 -15.44 -1.23 -7.91
C GLY A 201 -14.19 -0.86 -8.72
N PRO A 202 -14.19 0.33 -9.35
CA PRO A 202 -13.12 0.79 -10.23
C PRO A 202 -11.74 0.84 -9.52
N PRO A 203 -10.64 0.69 -10.27
CA PRO A 203 -9.30 0.77 -9.70
C PRO A 203 -9.03 2.16 -9.12
N PRO A 204 -8.24 2.25 -8.03
CA PRO A 204 -7.87 3.54 -7.46
C PRO A 204 -6.95 4.29 -8.44
N TYR A 205 -6.90 5.62 -8.33
CA TYR A 205 -5.97 6.47 -9.09
C TYR A 205 -6.18 6.53 -10.60
N VAL A 206 -7.27 5.97 -11.12
CA VAL A 206 -7.62 6.09 -12.54
C VAL A 206 -8.51 7.31 -12.74
N HIS A 207 -8.12 8.16 -13.67
CA HIS A 207 -8.93 9.28 -14.14
C HIS A 207 -9.65 8.91 -15.43
N ASN A 208 -10.66 9.67 -15.85
CA ASN A 208 -11.31 9.46 -17.14
C ASN A 208 -10.30 9.62 -18.30
N LYS A 209 -9.50 10.69 -18.25
CA LYS A 209 -8.37 10.92 -19.16
C LYS A 209 -7.07 10.53 -18.45
N PRO A 210 -6.36 9.48 -18.90
CA PRO A 210 -5.14 9.02 -18.23
C PRO A 210 -4.06 10.11 -18.30
N ARG A 211 -3.40 10.38 -17.17
CA ARG A 211 -2.29 11.36 -17.12
C ARG A 211 -0.93 10.73 -17.38
N HIS A 212 -0.82 9.43 -17.12
CA HIS A 212 0.41 8.66 -17.19
C HIS A 212 0.10 7.27 -17.75
N GLU A 213 1.05 6.67 -18.49
CA GLU A 213 0.97 5.29 -19.03
C GLU A 213 0.56 4.27 -17.96
N VAL A 214 1.01 4.46 -16.71
CA VAL A 214 0.68 3.57 -15.58
C VAL A 214 -0.82 3.46 -15.32
N GLU A 215 -1.62 4.47 -15.67
CA GLU A 215 -3.08 4.43 -15.49
C GLU A 215 -3.73 3.45 -16.48
N GLU A 216 -3.22 3.36 -17.70
CA GLU A 216 -3.70 2.40 -18.71
C GLU A 216 -3.32 0.98 -18.31
N VAL A 217 -2.05 0.77 -17.93
CA VAL A 217 -1.57 -0.51 -17.40
C VAL A 217 -2.38 -0.96 -16.18
N LEU A 218 -2.75 -0.02 -15.30
CA LEU A 218 -3.61 -0.31 -14.15
C LEU A 218 -5.02 -0.74 -14.55
N ARG A 219 -5.61 -0.15 -15.60
CA ARG A 219 -6.93 -0.57 -16.12
C ARG A 219 -6.86 -2.00 -16.66
N ASP A 220 -5.84 -2.31 -17.46
CA ASP A 220 -5.65 -3.64 -18.04
C ASP A 220 -5.44 -4.69 -16.95
N CYS A 221 -4.54 -4.42 -16.00
CA CYS A 221 -4.31 -5.31 -14.86
C CYS A 221 -5.58 -5.49 -14.02
N HIS A 222 -6.37 -4.43 -13.83
CA HIS A 222 -7.62 -4.51 -13.09
C HIS A 222 -8.64 -5.40 -13.78
N TRP A 223 -8.78 -5.26 -15.10
CA TRP A 223 -9.66 -6.10 -15.89
C TRP A 223 -9.22 -7.58 -15.81
N LEU A 224 -7.92 -7.88 -15.98
CA LEU A 224 -7.38 -9.24 -15.82
C LEU A 224 -7.69 -9.83 -14.44
N ALA A 225 -7.46 -9.04 -13.37
CA ALA A 225 -7.74 -9.48 -12.01
C ALA A 225 -9.23 -9.68 -11.74
N TRP A 226 -10.10 -8.94 -12.42
CA TRP A 226 -11.55 -9.07 -12.30
C TRP A 226 -12.04 -10.34 -12.98
N GLU A 227 -11.62 -10.59 -14.22
CA GLU A 227 -11.95 -11.82 -14.94
C GLU A 227 -11.39 -13.07 -14.24
N ALA A 228 -10.17 -13.00 -13.70
CA ALA A 228 -9.59 -14.10 -12.92
C ALA A 228 -10.46 -14.49 -11.71
N ARG A 229 -11.14 -13.52 -11.09
CA ARG A 229 -11.99 -13.77 -9.92
C ARG A 229 -13.34 -14.40 -10.25
N LYS A 230 -13.90 -14.17 -11.44
CA LYS A 230 -15.18 -14.78 -11.83
C LYS A 230 -15.07 -16.31 -11.89
N LEU A 231 -13.93 -16.81 -12.36
CA LEU A 231 -13.66 -18.24 -12.48
C LEU A 231 -13.56 -18.96 -11.14
N ASP A 232 -13.16 -18.27 -10.07
CA ASP A 232 -13.14 -18.85 -8.71
C ASP A 232 -14.56 -19.03 -8.12
N SER A 233 -15.59 -18.43 -8.74
CA SER A 233 -16.97 -18.43 -8.26
C SER A 233 -17.94 -19.29 -9.09
N SER A 234 -17.46 -19.92 -10.16
CA SER A 234 -18.20 -20.88 -11.00
C SER A 234 -17.79 -22.30 -10.65
#